data_AF-A0A9D6KXV7-F1
#
_entry.id   AF-A0A9D6KXV7-F1
#
_cell.length_a   1.000
_cell.length_b   1.000
_cell.length_c   1.000
_cell.angle_alpha   90.00
_cell.angle_beta   90.00
_cell.angle_gamma   90.00
#
_symmetry.space_group_name_H-M   'P 1'
#
loop_
_entity.id
_entity.type
_entity.pdbx_description
1 polymer ?
#
loop_
_entity_poly.entity_id
_entity_poly.type
_entity_poly.pdbx_seq_one_letter_code
_entity_poly.pdbx_strand_id
1 'polypeptide(L)'
;MDHDFCNVDGARRLKQRIEEYWRERGYNVEVKLIEAGFVAAMRSARTDVRSDMVNGLPTKRQAANDRGGSSERPNSRGFVEVA
;
A
#
# COMPACT_ATOMS: atom_id res chain seq x y z
N MET A 1 -2.60 28.21 -4.09
CA MET A 1 -3.60 27.13 -3.91
C MET A 1 -2.94 25.80 -4.32
N ASP A 2 -1.72 25.51 -3.87
CA ASP A 2 -0.81 24.63 -4.63
C ASP A 2 -0.69 23.20 -4.12
N HIS A 3 -1.41 22.86 -3.05
CA HIS A 3 -1.29 21.58 -2.36
C HIS A 3 -2.66 21.02 -1.93
N ASP A 4 -3.66 21.10 -2.80
CA ASP A 4 -4.90 20.35 -2.56
C ASP A 4 -4.67 18.87 -2.87
N PHE A 5 -4.58 18.06 -1.81
CA PHE A 5 -4.41 16.61 -1.87
C PHE A 5 -5.73 15.84 -1.89
N CYS A 6 -6.87 16.52 -1.76
CA CYS A 6 -8.19 15.88 -1.72
C CYS A 6 -8.79 15.68 -3.12
N ASN A 7 -8.19 16.28 -4.16
CA ASN A 7 -8.58 16.07 -5.55
C ASN A 7 -7.75 14.97 -6.24
N VAL A 8 -8.18 14.57 -7.44
CA VAL A 8 -7.58 13.47 -8.21
C VAL A 8 -6.10 13.74 -8.55
N ASP A 9 -5.75 14.98 -8.91
CA ASP A 9 -4.38 15.31 -9.31
C ASP A 9 -3.43 15.34 -8.12
N GLY A 10 -3.88 15.86 -6.98
CA GLY A 10 -3.15 15.84 -5.71
C GLY A 10 -2.92 14.41 -5.22
N ALA A 11 -3.95 13.57 -5.28
CA ALA A 11 -3.86 12.16 -4.94
C ALA A 11 -2.91 11.40 -5.89
N ARG A 12 -2.93 11.71 -7.20
CA ARG A 12 -2.00 11.13 -8.19
C ARG A 12 -0.55 11.52 -7.91
N ARG A 13 -0.29 12.78 -7.60
CA ARG A 13 1.05 13.25 -7.20
C ARG A 13 1.53 12.56 -5.93
N LEU A 14 0.64 12.37 -4.95
CA LEU A 14 0.98 11.68 -3.70
C LEU A 14 1.29 10.20 -3.93
N LYS A 15 0.49 9.49 -4.74
CA LYS A 15 0.75 8.11 -5.17
C LYS A 15 2.15 7.97 -5.77
N GLN A 16 2.48 8.79 -6.77
CA GLN A 16 3.77 8.74 -7.45
C GLN A 16 4.94 8.93 -6.47
N ARG A 17 4.83 9.93 -5.58
CA ARG A 17 5.87 10.22 -4.59
C ARG A 17 6.12 9.07 -3.62
N ILE A 18 5.06 8.38 -3.16
CA ILE A 18 5.17 7.24 -2.25
C ILE A 18 5.84 6.05 -2.95
N GLU A 19 5.38 5.73 -4.17
CA GLU A 19 5.91 4.60 -4.94
C GLU A 19 7.38 4.82 -5.31
N GLU A 20 7.74 6.02 -5.74
CA GLU A 20 9.11 6.38 -6.09
C GLU A 20 10.05 6.33 -4.88
N TYR A 21 9.63 6.87 -3.74
CA TYR A 21 10.41 6.83 -2.50
C TYR A 21 10.84 5.41 -2.11
N TRP A 22 9.93 4.44 -2.24
CA TRP A 22 10.21 3.04 -1.92
C TRP A 22 10.96 2.31 -3.03
N ARG A 23 10.68 2.65 -4.29
CA ARG A 23 11.40 2.10 -5.46
C ARG A 23 12.88 2.43 -5.39
N GLU A 24 13.25 3.65 -5.05
CA GLU A 24 14.66 4.06 -4.84
C GLU A 24 15.37 3.23 -3.75
N ARG A 25 14.61 2.61 -2.85
CA ARG A 25 15.10 1.78 -1.73
C ARG A 25 15.01 0.27 -2.03
N GLY A 26 14.64 -0.11 -3.25
CA GLY A 26 14.52 -1.51 -3.67
C GLY A 26 13.25 -2.20 -3.19
N TYR A 27 12.18 -1.45 -2.94
CA TYR A 27 10.88 -2.00 -2.59
C TYR A 27 9.84 -1.63 -3.65
N ASN A 28 9.00 -2.59 -4.03
CA ASN A 28 7.88 -2.33 -4.92
C ASN A 28 6.57 -2.31 -4.13
N VAL A 29 6.05 -1.12 -3.86
CA VAL A 29 4.78 -0.91 -3.12
C VAL A 29 3.65 -0.55 -4.07
N GLU A 30 2.42 -0.97 -3.76
CA GLU A 30 1.25 -0.63 -4.57
C GLU A 30 0.43 0.45 -3.85
N VAL A 31 0.13 1.53 -4.57
CA VAL A 31 -0.76 2.58 -4.07
C VAL A 31 -1.94 2.77 -5.01
N LYS A 32 -3.16 2.60 -4.50
CA LYS A 32 -4.42 2.73 -5.26
C LYS A 32 -5.08 4.07 -4.99
N LEU A 33 -5.65 4.65 -6.04
CA LEU A 33 -6.51 5.82 -5.94
C LEU A 33 -7.96 5.35 -5.94
N ILE A 34 -8.73 5.75 -4.93
CA ILE A 34 -10.13 5.41 -4.79
C ILE A 34 -10.93 6.70 -4.81
N GLU A 35 -11.70 6.92 -5.86
CA GLU A 35 -12.60 8.07 -5.94
C GLU A 35 -13.83 7.79 -5.08
N ALA A 36 -14.05 8.65 -4.09
CA ALA A 36 -15.30 8.74 -3.36
C ALA A 36 -16.03 10.00 -3.84
N GLY A 37 -17.31 9.83 -4.18
CA GLY A 37 -18.19 10.96 -4.50
C GLY A 37 -18.38 11.91 -3.31
N PHE A 38 -19.50 12.62 -3.27
CA PHE A 38 -19.74 13.58 -2.19
C PHE A 38 -19.80 12.91 -0.81
N VAL A 39 -18.89 13.29 0.10
CA VAL A 39 -18.87 12.83 1.49
C VAL A 39 -19.48 13.92 2.37
N ALA A 40 -20.70 13.68 2.88
CA ALA A 40 -21.48 14.68 3.61
C ALA A 40 -20.75 15.31 4.82
N ALA A 41 -20.00 14.50 5.57
CA ALA A 41 -19.24 14.98 6.73
C ALA A 41 -18.15 15.99 6.37
N MET A 42 -17.53 15.85 5.20
CA MET A 42 -16.46 16.73 4.72
C MET A 42 -16.98 17.86 3.82
N ARG A 43 -18.23 17.74 3.35
CA ARG A 43 -18.86 18.66 2.39
C ARG A 43 -18.06 18.80 1.09
N SER A 44 -17.37 17.75 0.68
CA SER A 44 -16.56 17.69 -0.54
C SER A 44 -16.55 16.27 -1.12
N ALA A 45 -16.26 16.17 -2.42
CA ALA A 45 -15.78 14.92 -3.02
C ALA A 45 -14.31 14.72 -2.61
N ARG A 46 -13.87 13.46 -2.50
CA ARG A 46 -12.48 13.18 -2.13
C ARG A 46 -11.92 11.99 -2.90
N THR A 47 -10.64 12.05 -3.18
CA THR A 47 -9.89 10.91 -3.72
C THR A 47 -8.99 10.34 -2.62
N ASP A 48 -9.25 9.11 -2.22
CA ASP A 48 -8.51 8.42 -1.16
C ASP A 48 -7.29 7.69 -1.76
N VAL A 49 -6.16 7.73 -1.02
CA VAL A 49 -4.94 6.98 -1.34
C VAL A 49 -4.87 5.75 -0.44
N ARG A 50 -4.84 4.54 -1.02
CA ARG A 50 -4.78 3.28 -0.28
C ARG A 50 -3.52 2.50 -0.62
N SER A 51 -2.73 2.15 0.40
CA SER A 51 -1.53 1.34 0.24
C SER A 51 -1.69 -0.04 0.90
N ASP A 52 -1.00 -1.03 0.36
CA ASP A 52 -0.83 -2.38 0.91
C ASP A 52 0.31 -2.49 1.93
N MET A 53 1.02 -1.39 2.21
CA MET A 53 2.01 -1.29 3.29
C MET A 53 1.36 -1.47 4.67
N VAL A 54 2.13 -2.00 5.62
CA VAL A 54 1.69 -2.20 7.01
C VAL A 54 2.41 -1.19 7.89
N ASN A 55 1.65 -0.33 8.58
CA ASN A 55 2.20 0.78 9.39
C ASN A 55 3.17 1.67 8.59
N GLY A 56 2.92 1.83 7.29
CA GLY A 56 3.78 2.62 6.39
C GLY A 56 5.07 1.92 5.95
N LEU A 57 5.26 0.64 6.30
CA LEU A 57 6.42 -0.15 5.89
C LEU A 57 6.03 -1.19 4.83
N PRO A 58 6.88 -1.41 3.81
CA PRO A 58 6.73 -2.52 2.87
C PRO A 58 6.81 -3.87 3.57
N THR A 59 5.98 -4.80 3.13
CA THR A 59 5.96 -6.19 3.58
C THR A 59 7.07 -7.01 2.89
N LYS A 60 7.42 -8.18 3.45
CA LYS A 60 8.43 -9.09 2.86
C LYS A 60 8.12 -9.46 1.41
N ARG A 61 6.84 -9.55 1.03
CA ARG A 61 6.41 -9.81 -0.36
C ARG A 61 6.85 -8.71 -1.31
N GLN A 62 6.80 -7.47 -0.86
CA GLN A 62 7.13 -6.27 -1.64
C GLN A 62 8.65 -6.01 -1.70
N ALA A 63 9.40 -6.56 -0.75
CA ALA A 63 10.86 -6.56 -0.71
C ALA A 63 11.51 -7.67 -1.56
N ALA A 64 10.76 -8.75 -1.82
CA ALA A 64 11.28 -9.97 -2.43
C ALA A 64 11.28 -9.96 -3.97
N ASN A 65 10.63 -8.99 -4.62
CA ASN A 65 10.56 -8.96 -6.08
C ASN A 65 11.92 -8.78 -6.77
N ASP A 66 12.97 -8.35 -6.06
CA ASP A 66 14.35 -8.25 -6.59
C ASP A 66 15.33 -9.30 -6.02
N ARG A 67 14.90 -10.13 -5.07
CA ARG A 67 15.71 -11.24 -4.54
C ARG A 67 14.94 -12.53 -4.68
N GLY A 68 15.24 -13.29 -5.73
CA GLY A 68 14.79 -14.66 -5.97
C GLY A 68 15.08 -15.60 -4.78
N GLY A 69 14.27 -15.49 -3.74
CA GLY A 69 14.42 -16.17 -2.47
C GLY A 69 13.14 -16.90 -2.13
N SER A 70 13.13 -18.19 -2.45
CA SER A 70 12.35 -19.24 -1.81
C SER A 70 12.08 -18.94 -0.33
N SER A 71 10.89 -18.40 -0.03
CA SER A 71 10.32 -18.50 1.32
C SER A 71 9.21 -19.53 1.27
N GLU A 72 9.64 -20.78 1.08
CA GLU A 72 8.89 -21.93 1.50
C GLU A 72 8.72 -21.79 3.03
N ARG A 73 7.52 -21.41 3.44
CA ARG A 73 7.15 -21.48 4.86
C ARG A 73 6.87 -22.96 5.11
N PRO A 74 7.64 -23.69 5.93
CA PRO A 74 7.20 -25.00 6.35
C PRO A 74 5.90 -24.79 7.14
N ASN A 75 4.81 -25.35 6.64
CA ASN A 75 3.52 -25.36 7.31
C ASN A 75 3.66 -26.22 8.58
N SER A 76 4.15 -25.62 9.67
CA SER A 76 4.15 -26.23 10.99
C SER A 76 2.73 -26.14 11.58
N ARG A 77 1.80 -26.89 10.98
CA ARG A 77 0.55 -27.31 11.63
C ARG A 77 0.63 -28.81 11.83
N GLY A 78 1.52 -29.19 12.74
CA GLY A 78 1.61 -30.54 13.30
C GLY A 78 1.07 -30.53 14.73
N PHE A 79 -0.02 -31.28 14.92
CA PHE A 79 -0.46 -32.00 16.12
C PHE A 79 -0.93 -31.24 17.37
N VAL A 80 -2.19 -31.48 17.75
CA VAL A 80 -2.51 -32.35 18.90
C VAL A 80 -3.76 -33.19 18.56
N GLU A 81 -3.56 -34.50 18.41
CA GLU A 81 -4.61 -35.52 18.50
C GLU A 81 -4.92 -35.74 19.98
N VAL A 82 -6.19 -35.62 20.39
CA VAL A 82 -6.65 -35.94 21.74
C VAL A 82 -7.38 -37.27 21.66
N ALA A 83 -6.78 -38.27 22.31
CA ALA A 83 -7.37 -39.59 22.56
C ALA A 83 -8.49 -39.52 23.61
#